data_AF-G2QJA8-F1
#
_entry.id   AF-G2QJA8-F1
#
_cell.length_a   1.000
_cell.length_b   1.000
_cell.length_c   1.000
_cell.angle_alpha   90.00
_cell.angle_beta   90.00
_cell.angle_gamma   90.00
#
_symmetry.space_group_name_H-M   'P 1'
#
loop_
_entity.id
_entity.type
_entity.pdbx_description
1 polymer ?
#
loop_
_entity_poly.entity_id
_entity_poly.type
_entity_poly.pdbx_seq_one_letter_code
_entity_poly.pdbx_strand_id
1 'polypeptide(L)'
;MPQYKGGDQVRYKPVGGNRIGHASPDSRPPESVGTVKGVLMEPGNQAGRNMSASAEQPQYEVRDLGQDYLELKYGPWALALPNYLKIENANTSKTTTIYEANILGSV
;
A
#
# COMPACT_ATOMS: atom_id res chain seq x y z
N MET A 1 -20.78 1.76 -5.26
CA MET A 1 -19.72 1.79 -6.30
C MET A 1 -18.40 2.03 -5.59
N PRO A 2 -17.29 1.38 -5.99
CA PRO A 2 -16.03 1.48 -5.27
C PRO A 2 -15.43 2.87 -5.48
N GLN A 3 -14.90 3.50 -4.42
CA GLN A 3 -14.38 4.86 -4.54
C GLN A 3 -13.10 4.94 -5.39
N TYR A 4 -12.31 3.87 -5.38
CA TYR A 4 -11.06 3.74 -6.14
C TYR A 4 -11.13 2.58 -7.15
N LYS A 5 -10.31 2.64 -8.20
CA LYS A 5 -10.26 1.65 -9.29
C LYS A 5 -8.84 1.20 -9.58
N GLY A 6 -8.69 0.10 -10.34
CA GLY A 6 -7.38 -0.37 -10.80
C GLY A 6 -6.60 0.73 -11.53
N GLY A 7 -5.36 0.97 -11.11
CA GLY A 7 -4.47 2.01 -11.61
C GLY A 7 -4.39 3.26 -10.73
N ASP A 8 -5.35 3.51 -9.84
CA ASP A 8 -5.31 4.67 -8.94
C ASP A 8 -4.11 4.59 -7.97
N GLN A 9 -3.43 5.71 -7.76
CA GLN A 9 -2.44 5.84 -6.69
C GLN A 9 -3.13 6.35 -5.42
N VAL A 10 -2.95 5.62 -4.32
CA VAL A 10 -3.62 5.90 -3.05
C VAL A 10 -2.63 5.92 -1.90
N ARG A 11 -2.90 6.78 -0.92
CA ARG A 11 -2.32 6.69 0.42
C ARG A 11 -3.16 5.75 1.26
N TYR A 12 -2.52 4.88 2.02
CA TYR A 12 -3.22 3.90 2.83
C TYR A 12 -2.46 3.54 4.11
N LYS A 13 -3.21 3.03 5.09
CA LYS A 13 -2.67 2.39 6.29
C LYS A 13 -2.49 0.89 6.05
N PRO A 14 -1.27 0.34 6.14
CA PRO A 14 -1.05 -1.09 5.93
C PRO A 14 -1.70 -1.93 7.06
N VAL A 15 -2.41 -2.99 6.68
CA VAL A 15 -2.97 -3.98 7.62
C VAL A 15 -2.09 -5.23 7.67
N GLY A 16 -1.69 -5.62 8.89
CA GLY A 16 -0.79 -6.74 9.14
C GLY A 16 0.62 -6.28 9.55
N GLY A 17 0.97 -6.50 10.81
CA GLY A 17 2.21 -6.03 11.45
C GLY A 17 3.52 -6.68 10.96
N ASN A 18 3.54 -7.33 9.80
CA ASN A 18 4.74 -7.99 9.28
C ASN A 18 4.95 -7.71 7.79
N ARG A 19 5.57 -6.57 7.48
CA ARG A 19 6.31 -6.46 6.22
C ARG A 19 7.69 -7.06 6.45
N ILE A 20 7.91 -8.20 5.79
CA ILE A 20 9.18 -8.92 5.69
C ILE A 20 10.27 -7.94 5.21
N GLY A 21 11.13 -7.53 6.15
CA GLY A 21 12.19 -6.53 5.99
C GLY A 21 12.40 -5.82 7.32
N HIS A 22 13.64 -5.72 7.79
CA HIS A 22 14.06 -5.28 9.13
C HIS A 22 13.82 -3.78 9.43
N ALA A 23 12.62 -3.27 9.18
CA ALA A 23 12.24 -1.94 9.65
C ALA A 23 11.98 -2.00 11.17
N SER A 24 12.83 -1.35 11.95
CA SER A 24 12.62 -1.10 13.38
C SER A 24 11.18 -0.63 13.64
N PRO A 25 10.50 -1.07 14.71
CA PRO A 25 9.10 -0.75 14.97
C PRO A 25 8.80 0.76 15.08
N ASP A 26 9.82 1.55 15.40
CA ASP A 26 9.81 3.02 15.48
C ASP A 26 9.96 3.71 14.10
N SER A 27 10.44 2.97 13.12
CA SER A 27 10.75 3.42 11.76
C SER A 27 9.64 3.12 10.75
N ARG A 28 8.38 3.09 11.19
CA ARG A 28 7.24 2.80 10.31
C ARG A 28 6.55 4.11 9.96
N PRO A 29 6.52 4.56 8.69
CA PRO A 29 5.60 5.63 8.35
C PRO A 29 4.17 5.14 8.64
N PRO A 30 3.34 5.93 9.35
CA PRO A 30 1.98 5.55 9.72
C PRO A 30 1.06 5.35 8.49
N GLU A 31 1.51 5.79 7.32
CA GLU A 31 0.87 5.67 6.01
C GLU A 31 1.88 5.23 4.94
N SER A 32 1.40 4.63 3.85
CA SER A 32 2.19 4.26 2.67
C SER A 32 1.46 4.66 1.40
N VAL A 33 2.20 4.75 0.28
CA VAL A 33 1.64 5.02 -1.05
C VAL A 33 1.73 3.76 -1.90
N GLY A 34 0.67 3.47 -2.66
CA GLY A 34 0.62 2.31 -3.53
C GLY A 34 -0.34 2.49 -4.70
N THR A 35 -0.26 1.58 -5.66
CA THR A 35 -1.17 1.52 -6.80
C THR A 35 -2.22 0.44 -6.58
N VAL A 36 -3.50 0.79 -6.73
CA VAL A 36 -4.59 -0.18 -6.75
C VAL A 36 -4.43 -1.09 -7.96
N LYS A 37 -4.39 -2.41 -7.72
CA LYS A 37 -4.33 -3.44 -8.78
C LYS A 37 -5.70 -4.02 -9.08
N GLY A 38 -6.55 -4.13 -8.07
CA GLY A 38 -7.89 -4.67 -8.20
C GLY A 38 -8.79 -4.27 -7.05
N VAL A 39 -10.09 -4.37 -7.29
CA VAL A 39 -11.12 -4.18 -6.28
C VAL A 39 -12.11 -5.34 -6.34
N LEU A 40 -12.33 -5.98 -5.20
CA LEU A 40 -13.37 -6.99 -4.99
C LEU A 40 -14.55 -6.33 -4.29
N MET A 41 -15.73 -6.43 -4.90
CA MET A 41 -17.00 -5.97 -4.34
C MET A 41 -17.94 -7.14 -4.01
N GLU A 42 -17.49 -8.36 -4.24
CA GLU A 42 -18.24 -9.59 -3.96
C GLU A 42 -17.26 -10.62 -3.39
N PRO A 43 -17.75 -11.61 -2.62
CA PRO A 43 -16.88 -12.64 -2.08
C PRO A 43 -16.13 -13.36 -3.20
N GLY A 44 -14.83 -13.56 -3.03
CA GLY A 44 -13.98 -14.07 -4.10
C GLY A 44 -12.57 -14.41 -3.66
N ASN A 45 -11.76 -14.89 -4.59
CA ASN A 45 -10.37 -15.24 -4.32
C ASN A 45 -9.45 -14.07 -4.68
N GLN A 46 -8.63 -13.62 -3.73
CA GLN A 46 -7.55 -12.66 -3.97
C GLN A 46 -6.24 -13.18 -3.40
N ALA A 47 -5.18 -13.18 -4.21
CA ALA A 47 -3.85 -13.68 -3.83
C ALA A 47 -3.89 -15.09 -3.19
N GLY A 48 -4.78 -15.97 -3.66
CA GLY A 48 -4.95 -17.33 -3.15
C GLY A 48 -5.72 -17.42 -1.83
N ARG A 49 -6.39 -16.35 -1.39
CA ARG A 49 -7.19 -16.30 -0.15
C ARG A 49 -8.65 -16.02 -0.47
N ASN A 50 -9.56 -16.67 0.24
CA ASN A 50 -10.98 -16.37 0.15
C ASN A 50 -11.29 -15.08 0.93
N MET A 51 -11.87 -14.11 0.23
CA MET A 51 -12.17 -12.78 0.74
C MET A 51 -13.67 -12.62 0.84
N SER A 52 -14.15 -12.22 2.01
CA SER A 52 -15.55 -11.86 2.25
C SER A 52 -15.81 -10.40 1.87
N ALA A 53 -15.46 -10.02 0.63
CA ALA A 53 -15.71 -8.67 0.15
C ALA A 53 -17.20 -8.46 -0.16
N SER A 54 -17.66 -7.22 -0.13
CA SER A 54 -19.05 -6.86 -0.45
C SER A 54 -19.09 -5.45 -1.02
N ALA A 55 -20.20 -5.07 -1.67
CA ALA A 55 -20.33 -3.75 -2.26
C ALA A 55 -20.22 -2.60 -1.24
N GLU A 56 -20.60 -2.88 0.01
CA GLU A 56 -20.52 -1.97 1.17
C GLU A 56 -19.14 -2.01 1.85
N GLN A 57 -18.38 -3.09 1.64
CA GLN A 57 -17.05 -3.30 2.22
C GLN A 57 -16.10 -3.87 1.15
N PRO A 58 -15.78 -3.07 0.12
CA PRO A 58 -14.91 -3.53 -0.94
C PRO A 58 -13.49 -3.76 -0.42
N GLN A 59 -12.82 -4.77 -0.98
CA GLN A 59 -11.45 -5.10 -0.66
C GLN A 59 -10.53 -4.73 -1.82
N TYR A 60 -9.46 -4.02 -1.49
CA TYR A 60 -8.53 -3.43 -2.44
C TYR A 60 -7.22 -4.18 -2.42
N GLU A 61 -6.79 -4.61 -3.59
CA GLU A 61 -5.45 -5.09 -3.82
C GLU A 61 -4.53 -3.90 -4.14
N VAL A 62 -3.54 -3.63 -3.31
CA VAL A 62 -2.64 -2.48 -3.46
C VAL A 62 -1.20 -2.95 -3.57
N ARG A 63 -0.52 -2.56 -4.65
CA ARG A 63 0.93 -2.74 -4.80
C ARG A 63 1.65 -1.58 -4.15
N ASP A 64 2.50 -1.89 -3.16
CA ASP A 64 3.31 -0.87 -2.50
C ASP A 64 4.33 -0.23 -3.47
N LEU A 65 4.45 1.10 -3.42
CA LEU A 65 5.39 1.87 -4.22
C LEU A 65 6.57 2.42 -3.39
N GLY A 66 6.72 2.06 -2.11
CA GLY A 66 7.31 2.97 -1.13
C GLY A 66 8.71 3.58 -1.42
N GLN A 67 9.61 2.95 -2.19
CA GLN A 67 10.85 3.62 -2.68
C GLN A 67 10.64 4.37 -4.00
N ASP A 68 9.96 3.74 -4.96
CA ASP A 68 9.64 4.29 -6.29
C ASP A 68 8.88 5.63 -6.19
N TYR A 69 7.92 5.73 -5.26
CA TYR A 69 7.19 6.97 -5.01
C TYR A 69 8.09 8.10 -4.46
N LEU A 70 9.06 7.77 -3.61
CA LEU A 70 9.97 8.77 -3.03
C LEU A 70 10.97 9.27 -4.06
N GLU A 71 11.48 8.39 -4.93
CA GLU A 71 12.32 8.76 -6.07
C GLU A 71 11.55 9.62 -7.08
N LEU A 72 10.30 9.26 -7.39
CA LEU A 72 9.42 10.06 -8.25
C LEU A 72 9.13 11.46 -7.67
N LYS A 73 8.92 11.56 -6.34
CA LYS A 73 8.51 12.81 -5.69
C LYS A 73 9.68 13.74 -5.35
N TYR A 74 10.80 13.19 -4.90
CA TYR A 74 11.94 13.97 -4.38
C TYR A 74 13.19 13.87 -5.27
N GLY A 75 13.10 13.14 -6.39
CA GLY A 75 14.21 12.92 -7.30
C GLY A 75 15.26 11.99 -6.70
N PRO A 76 16.42 11.84 -7.37
CA PRO A 76 17.37 10.80 -7.01
C PRO A 76 18.12 11.11 -5.70
N TRP A 77 17.96 12.32 -5.12
CA TRP A 77 18.59 12.70 -3.85
C TRP A 77 17.69 12.40 -2.63
N ALA A 78 16.54 11.74 -2.82
CA ALA A 78 15.62 11.37 -1.75
C ALA A 78 16.32 10.62 -0.58
N LEU A 79 17.36 9.84 -0.89
CA LEU A 79 18.17 9.07 0.05
C LEU A 79 19.05 9.93 0.99
N ALA A 80 19.23 11.21 0.68
CA ALA A 80 20.12 12.13 1.41
C ALA A 80 19.40 13.00 2.46
N LEU A 81 18.08 12.86 2.62
CA LEU A 81 17.32 13.63 3.61
C LEU A 81 17.67 13.16 5.04
N PRO A 82 17.91 14.06 6.01
CA PRO A 82 18.39 13.70 7.35
C PRO A 82 17.37 12.92 8.20
N ASN A 83 16.09 12.92 7.82
CA ASN A 83 15.05 12.07 8.39
C ASN A 83 14.73 10.86 7.50
N TYR A 84 15.64 10.51 6.59
CA TYR A 84 15.56 9.27 5.82
C TYR A 84 15.77 8.12 6.80
N LEU A 85 14.66 7.69 7.39
CA LEU A 85 14.45 6.29 7.65
C LEU A 85 14.98 5.57 6.43
N LYS A 86 16.08 4.85 6.62
CA LYS A 86 16.54 3.82 5.72
C LYS A 86 15.43 2.78 5.77
N ILE A 87 14.32 3.06 5.08
CA ILE A 87 13.32 2.06 4.83
C ILE A 87 14.12 1.12 3.95
N GLU A 88 14.59 0.03 4.52
CA GLU A 88 14.94 -1.17 3.79
C GLU A 88 13.65 -1.72 3.14
N ASN A 89 12.94 -0.85 2.43
CA ASN A 89 11.93 -1.20 1.48
C ASN A 89 12.73 -1.71 0.29
N ALA A 90 13.26 -2.92 0.46
CA ALA A 90 13.39 -3.86 -0.61
C ALA A 90 12.20 -3.61 -1.53
N ASN A 91 12.45 -3.28 -2.80
CA ASN A 91 11.44 -3.01 -3.80
C ASN A 91 10.51 -4.22 -3.91
N THR A 92 9.56 -4.36 -2.98
CA THR A 92 9.11 -5.71 -2.66
C THR A 92 8.16 -6.22 -3.74
N SER A 93 7.65 -5.32 -4.60
CA SER A 93 6.52 -5.61 -5.48
C SER A 93 5.40 -6.33 -4.72
N LYS A 94 5.35 -6.15 -3.39
CA LYS A 94 4.45 -6.89 -2.53
C LYS A 94 3.11 -6.22 -2.64
N THR A 95 2.17 -7.05 -3.00
CA THR A 95 0.78 -6.71 -3.02
C THR A 95 0.21 -6.96 -1.64
N THR A 96 -0.52 -5.98 -1.10
CA THR A 96 -1.26 -6.10 0.15
C THR A 96 -2.74 -5.99 -0.15
N THR A 97 -3.57 -6.63 0.67
CA THR A 97 -5.01 -6.41 0.61
C THR A 97 -5.45 -5.58 1.79
N ILE A 98 -6.19 -4.52 1.50
CA ILE A 98 -6.72 -3.58 2.48
C ILE A 98 -8.21 -3.36 2.24
N TYR A 99 -8.95 -2.94 3.27
CA TYR A 99 -10.30 -2.43 3.09
C TYR A 99 -10.28 -0.96 2.66
N GLU A 100 -11.34 -0.50 2.00
CA GLU A 100 -11.51 0.92 1.61
C GLU A 100 -11.25 1.89 2.76
N ALA A 101 -11.72 1.56 3.97
CA ALA A 101 -11.54 2.37 5.17
C ALA A 101 -10.06 2.58 5.59
N ASN A 102 -9.13 1.81 5.03
CA ASN A 102 -7.69 2.01 5.26
C ASN A 102 -7.07 2.97 4.25
N ILE A 103 -7.78 3.32 3.18
CA ILE A 103 -7.34 4.32 2.21
C ILE A 103 -7.59 5.71 2.81
N LEU A 104 -6.54 6.51 2.86
CA LEU A 104 -6.55 7.87 3.42
C LEU A 104 -6.85 8.94 2.37
N GLY A 105 -6.70 8.60 1.09
CA GLY A 105 -6.99 9.49 -0.04
C GLY A 105 -6.22 9.09 -1.31
N SER A 106 -6.59 9.72 -2.43
CA SER A 106 -5.80 9.68 -3.66
C SER A 106 -4.53 10.52 -3.53
N VAL A 107 -3.51 10.18 -4.32
CA VAL A 107 -2.22 10.91 -4.39
C VAL A 107 -2.24 11.95 -5.49
#